data_AF-A0A2D6F7M0-F1
#
_entry.id   AF-A0A2D6F7M0-F1
#
_cell.length_a   1.000
_cell.length_b   1.000
_cell.length_c   1.000
_cell.angle_alpha   90.00
_cell.angle_beta   90.00
_cell.angle_gamma   90.00
#
_symmetry.space_group_name_H-M   'P 1'
#
loop_
_entity.id
_entity.type
_entity.pdbx_description
1 polymer ?
#
loop_
_entity_poly.entity_id
_entity_poly.type
_entity_poly.pdbx_seq_one_letter_code
_entity_poly.pdbx_strand_id
1 'polypeptide(L)' 'TYDRTGTNWSERSILTGTGTTSNDRLGTSVSISDNVAVSGAPGNTEKGKETGSIHVFTAQLR' A
#
# COMPACT_ATOMS: atom_id res chain seq x y z
N THR A 1 -6.36 -3.34 -5.27
CA THR A 1 -5.97 -4.64 -5.80
C THR A 1 -6.68 -4.89 -7.12
N TYR A 2 -6.17 -5.84 -7.90
CA TYR A 2 -6.77 -6.24 -9.17
C TYR A 2 -6.96 -7.75 -9.20
N ASP A 3 -8.00 -8.17 -9.90
CA ASP A 3 -8.19 -9.57 -10.27
C ASP A 3 -7.74 -9.83 -11.68
N ARG A 4 -7.12 -10.99 -11.89
CA ARG A 4 -6.71 -11.43 -13.20
C ARG A 4 -7.54 -12.63 -13.66
N THR A 5 -8.17 -12.51 -14.81
CA THR A 5 -8.84 -13.62 -15.52
C THR A 5 -8.25 -13.75 -16.94
N GLY A 6 -7.36 -14.73 -17.11
CA GLY A 6 -6.56 -14.84 -18.35
C GLY A 6 -5.62 -13.64 -18.53
N THR A 7 -5.89 -12.80 -19.52
CA THR A 7 -5.16 -11.55 -19.78
C THR A 7 -5.88 -10.30 -19.28
N ASN A 8 -7.14 -10.44 -18.82
CA ASN A 8 -7.92 -9.32 -18.35
C ASN A 8 -7.59 -9.00 -16.89
N TRP A 9 -7.50 -7.71 -16.59
CA TRP A 9 -7.36 -7.19 -15.23
C TRP A 9 -8.57 -6.33 -14.89
N SER A 10 -9.25 -6.64 -13.78
CA SER A 10 -10.36 -5.83 -13.27
C SER A 10 -9.98 -5.26 -11.90
N GLU A 11 -10.17 -3.94 -11.73
CA GLU A 11 -9.95 -3.30 -10.44
C GLU A 11 -10.95 -3.82 -9.41
N ARG A 12 -10.43 -4.25 -8.25
CA ARG A 12 -11.25 -4.70 -7.13
C ARG A 12 -11.36 -3.64 -6.03
N SER A 13 -10.26 -2.97 -5.72
CA SER A 13 -10.21 -1.95 -4.66
C SER A 13 -9.01 -1.03 -4.80
N ILE A 14 -9.03 0.10 -4.13
CA ILE A 14 -7.84 0.93 -3.89
C ILE A 14 -7.36 0.66 -2.47
N LEU A 15 -6.07 0.37 -2.30
CA LEU A 15 -5.46 0.25 -0.98
C LEU A 15 -4.99 1.63 -0.53
N THR A 16 -5.58 2.15 0.54
CA THR A 16 -5.22 3.45 1.12
C THR A 16 -4.51 3.26 2.44
N GLY A 17 -3.54 4.13 2.74
CA GLY A 17 -2.86 4.14 4.04
C GLY A 17 -3.67 4.94 5.06
N THR A 18 -3.94 4.34 6.23
CA THR A 18 -4.52 5.10 7.34
C THR A 18 -3.53 6.19 7.76
N GLY A 19 -4.01 7.42 7.94
CA GLY A 19 -3.17 8.56 8.34
C GLY A 19 -2.23 9.09 7.26
N THR A 20 -2.29 8.57 6.02
CA THR A 20 -1.48 9.13 4.94
C THR A 20 -2.14 10.37 4.35
N THR A 21 -1.35 11.41 4.10
CA THR A 21 -1.77 12.63 3.42
C THR A 21 -1.06 12.80 2.08
N SER A 22 -1.41 13.87 1.35
CA SER A 22 -0.68 14.24 0.15
C SER A 22 0.80 14.46 0.47
N ASN A 23 1.70 14.01 -0.41
CA ASN A 23 3.16 14.00 -0.25
C ASN A 23 3.76 12.96 0.70
N ASP A 24 2.95 12.11 1.35
CA ASP A 24 3.52 11.00 2.12
C ASP A 24 4.16 9.91 1.23
N ARG A 25 3.83 9.94 -0.07
CA ARG A 25 4.40 9.09 -1.12
C ARG A 25 4.22 7.59 -0.81
N LEU A 26 3.05 7.20 -0.29
CA LEU A 26 2.68 5.80 -0.13
C LEU A 26 2.83 5.06 -1.47
N GLY A 27 3.48 3.90 -1.44
CA GLY A 27 3.75 3.11 -2.65
C GLY A 27 5.09 3.43 -3.32
N THR A 28 5.95 4.26 -2.71
CA THR A 28 7.31 4.52 -3.22
C THR A 28 8.14 3.25 -3.30
N SER A 29 7.96 2.34 -2.34
CA SER A 29 8.56 1.00 -2.33
C SER A 29 7.53 -0.01 -1.88
N VAL A 30 7.55 -1.20 -2.49
CA VAL A 30 6.60 -2.28 -2.20
C VAL A 30 7.36 -3.60 -2.10
N SER A 31 7.04 -4.39 -1.07
CA SER A 31 7.46 -5.78 -0.93
C SER A 31 6.24 -6.66 -0.68
N ILE A 32 6.19 -7.83 -1.31
CA ILE A 32 5.06 -8.75 -1.23
C ILE A 32 5.61 -10.14 -0.92
N SER A 33 5.06 -10.78 0.11
CA SER A 33 5.29 -12.19 0.44
C SER A 33 3.96 -12.82 0.84
N ASP A 34 3.64 -13.95 0.24
CA ASP A 34 2.37 -14.68 0.46
C ASP A 34 1.15 -13.75 0.37
N ASN A 35 0.44 -13.59 1.48
CA ASN A 35 -0.78 -12.80 1.61
C ASN A 35 -0.53 -11.41 2.19
N VAL A 36 0.73 -10.98 2.31
CA VAL A 36 1.12 -9.71 2.93
C VAL A 36 1.82 -8.83 1.92
N ALA A 37 1.30 -7.63 1.73
CA ALA A 37 1.95 -6.55 1.00
C ALA A 37 2.36 -5.45 1.99
N VAL A 38 3.62 -5.03 1.91
CA VAL A 38 4.18 -3.94 2.71
C VAL A 38 4.55 -2.79 1.79
N SER A 39 4.07 -1.59 2.10
CA SER A 39 4.27 -0.39 1.29
C SER A 39 4.90 0.72 2.12
N GLY A 40 5.97 1.33 1.60
CA GLY A 40 6.63 2.47 2.22
C GLY A 40 5.96 3.81 1.87
N ALA A 41 5.90 4.70 2.84
CA ALA A 41 5.48 6.09 2.70
C ALA A 41 6.55 7.03 3.29
N PRO A 42 7.68 7.25 2.58
CA PRO A 42 8.84 7.96 3.13
C PRO A 42 8.59 9.46 3.40
N GLY A 43 7.53 10.05 2.85
CA GLY A 43 7.15 11.43 3.13
C GLY A 43 6.32 11.62 4.39
N ASN A 44 5.87 10.54 5.04
CA ASN A 44 4.97 10.67 6.18
C ASN A 44 5.62 11.47 7.33
N THR A 45 4.83 12.40 7.88
CA THR A 45 5.28 13.39 8.86
C THR A 45 4.67 13.23 10.25
N GLU A 46 3.90 12.16 10.49
CA GLU A 46 3.10 12.00 11.72
C GLU A 46 3.97 12.01 13.00
N LYS A 47 5.22 11.52 12.90
CA LYS A 47 6.16 11.42 14.03
C LYS A 47 7.37 12.35 13.92
N GLY A 48 7.39 13.26 12.95
CA GLY A 48 8.50 14.16 12.67
C GLY A 48 8.68 14.42 11.18
N LYS A 49 9.53 15.37 10.79
CA LYS A 49 9.71 15.72 9.38
C LYS A 49 10.26 14.52 8.58
N GLU A 50 9.46 14.04 7.63
CA GLU A 50 9.78 12.94 6.70
C GLU A 50 10.40 11.71 7.40
N THR A 51 9.92 11.40 8.61
CA THR A 51 10.33 10.19 9.33
C THR A 51 9.86 8.91 8.64
N GLY A 52 8.87 9.05 7.75
CA GLY A 52 8.30 7.97 6.99
C GLY A 52 7.40 7.06 7.83
N SER A 53 6.69 6.18 7.14
CA SER A 53 5.87 5.14 7.75
C SER A 53 5.81 3.91 6.84
N ILE A 54 5.36 2.79 7.41
CA ILE A 54 5.12 1.54 6.70
C ILE A 54 3.65 1.17 6.84
N HIS A 55 3.03 0.78 5.73
CA HIS A 55 1.66 0.30 5.68
C HIS A 55 1.63 -1.17 5.27
N VAL A 56 0.95 -1.99 6.08
CA VAL A 56 0.83 -3.44 5.86
C VAL A 56 -0.60 -3.76 5.42
N PHE A 57 -0.74 -4.45 4.31
CA PHE A 57 -2.00 -4.90 3.75
C PHE A 57 -2.01 -6.43 3.70
N THR A 58 -3.06 -7.04 4.24
CA THR A 58 -3.27 -8.49 4.18
C THR A 58 -4.37 -8.82 3.18
N ALA A 59 -4.14 -9.82 2.34
CA ALA A 59 -5.20 -10.35 1.50
C ALA A 59 -6.32 -10.90 2.39
N GLN A 60 -7.56 -10.48 2.13
CA GLN A 60 -8.71 -11.16 2.70
C GLN A 60 -8.82 -12.53 2.04
N LEU A 61 -8.63 -13.59 2.82
CA LEU A 61 -8.96 -14.94 2.39
C LEU A 61 -10.46 -14.97 2.13
N ARG A 62 -10.84 -15.47 0.96
CA ARG A 62 -12.23 -15.79 0.64
C ARG A 62 -12.54 -17.22 1.02
#